data_AF-A0A3B8NWA1-F1
#
_entry.id   AF-A0A3B8NWA1-F1
#
_cell.length_a   1.000
_cell.length_b   1.000
_cell.length_c   1.000
_cell.angle_alpha   90.00
_cell.angle_beta   90.00
_cell.angle_gamma   90.00
#
_symmetry.space_group_name_H-M   'P 1'
#
loop_
_entity.id
_entity.type
_entity.pdbx_description
1 polymer ?
#
loop_
_entity_poly.entity_id
_entity_poly.type
_entity_poly.pdbx_seq_one_letter_code
_entity_poly.pdbx_strand_id
1 'polypeptide(L)'
;MKIGIYGGTFNPVHIGHVRLLRSFSEWLQLDLTIVIPTRIPPHKSSFMLADAAKRLEMCHMAFDAPNILVSDIELKRPGKSYSVDTVTQLKEQYPEADFYFLMGSDMFLSLESWHRYDDLKRMVTFCATAREEDEFGRLRACSRKLQEGGAKTCVADFKVTPVSSSQIREKVLYHEPFEQLVPEGISSWISENGLYSFEQTVQSFSGVVRAHLEDQRFHHSLCVAEAAADLARKNNANPYKAYVAGLLHDVMKQTDEQEQLQFIKKSGILFDDIEFSSKALLHAVGGCAFVYENLGLRDRDLLNAIRYHTTSRPGASLLEDILYVADFISADRDYPDVDVIRQKAQADLKDAKLYGLSYTISDNVRKQRKIGINTIEAYNSLL
;
A
#
# COMPACT_ATOMS: atom_id res chain seq x y z
N MET A 1 4.60 -38.15 7.64
CA MET A 1 5.49 -36.99 7.39
C MET A 1 4.65 -35.73 7.51
N LYS A 2 5.11 -34.71 8.24
CA LYS A 2 4.44 -33.42 8.37
C LYS A 2 5.05 -32.40 7.42
N ILE A 3 4.25 -31.90 6.48
CA ILE A 3 4.69 -30.93 5.48
C ILE A 3 4.00 -29.59 5.71
N GLY A 4 4.79 -28.54 5.93
CA GLY A 4 4.32 -27.16 5.92
C GLY A 4 4.17 -26.64 4.49
N ILE A 5 3.04 -26.01 4.16
CA ILE A 5 2.86 -25.24 2.92
C ILE A 5 2.85 -23.77 3.30
N TYR A 6 3.80 -23.01 2.77
CA TYR A 6 3.89 -21.57 3.00
C TYR A 6 3.78 -20.80 1.69
N GLY A 7 2.53 -20.53 1.31
CA GLY A 7 2.18 -19.78 0.11
C GLY A 7 2.16 -18.27 0.37
N GLY A 8 2.66 -17.50 -0.59
CA GLY A 8 2.65 -16.03 -0.48
C GLY A 8 3.06 -15.32 -1.76
N THR A 9 2.71 -14.04 -1.86
CA THR A 9 3.18 -13.22 -3.00
C THR A 9 4.66 -12.88 -2.89
N PHE A 10 5.18 -12.67 -1.67
CA PHE A 10 6.60 -12.36 -1.41
C PHE A 10 7.12 -11.22 -2.30
N ASN A 11 6.53 -10.02 -2.17
CA ASN A 11 6.79 -8.89 -3.06
C ASN A 11 7.30 -7.63 -2.34
N PRO A 12 8.49 -7.66 -1.71
CA PRO A 12 9.43 -8.77 -1.61
C PRO A 12 9.17 -9.67 -0.38
N VAL A 13 9.88 -10.81 -0.31
CA VAL A 13 10.04 -11.56 0.95
C VAL A 13 10.76 -10.69 1.98
N HIS A 14 10.53 -10.92 3.27
CA HIS A 14 11.03 -10.06 4.35
C HIS A 14 11.21 -10.84 5.65
N ILE A 15 11.87 -10.24 6.64
CA ILE A 15 12.22 -10.91 7.91
C ILE A 15 10.99 -11.42 8.68
N GLY A 16 9.85 -10.73 8.56
CA GLY A 16 8.57 -11.22 9.10
C GLY A 16 8.14 -12.58 8.52
N HIS A 17 8.33 -12.82 7.22
CA HIS A 17 8.00 -14.09 6.59
C HIS A 17 8.93 -15.21 7.09
N VAL A 18 10.24 -14.94 7.15
CA VAL A 18 11.25 -15.91 7.62
C VAL A 18 11.02 -16.32 9.06
N ARG A 19 10.75 -15.35 9.94
CA ARG A 19 10.45 -15.61 11.36
C ARG A 19 9.18 -16.43 11.52
N LEU A 20 8.11 -16.06 10.82
CA LEU A 20 6.83 -16.78 10.88
C LEU A 20 7.01 -18.24 10.43
N LEU A 21 7.71 -18.47 9.31
CA LEU A 21 7.96 -19.82 8.81
C LEU A 21 8.75 -20.66 9.81
N ARG A 22 9.80 -20.08 10.40
CA ARG A 22 10.63 -20.73 11.41
C ARG A 22 9.82 -21.09 12.67
N SER A 23 9.03 -20.15 13.19
CA SER A 23 8.18 -20.39 14.36
C SER A 23 7.17 -21.51 14.13
N PHE A 24 6.54 -21.57 12.95
CA PHE A 24 5.66 -22.68 12.61
C PHE A 24 6.42 -24.01 12.48
N SER A 25 7.58 -24.00 11.81
CA SER A 25 8.39 -25.20 11.61
C SER A 25 8.81 -25.83 12.94
N GLU A 26 9.28 -25.00 13.87
CA GLU A 26 9.68 -25.43 15.22
C GLU A 26 8.47 -25.90 16.04
N TRP A 27 7.37 -25.14 16.05
CA TRP A 27 6.20 -25.44 16.88
C TRP A 27 5.43 -26.69 16.43
N LEU A 28 5.28 -26.90 15.11
CA LEU A 28 4.59 -28.07 14.56
C LEU A 28 5.50 -29.29 14.40
N GLN A 29 6.82 -29.10 14.55
CA GLN A 29 7.87 -30.08 14.26
C GLN A 29 7.73 -30.61 12.82
N LEU A 30 7.80 -29.69 11.85
CA LEU A 30 7.64 -30.03 10.42
C LEU A 30 8.89 -30.75 9.90
N ASP A 31 8.68 -31.84 9.16
CA ASP A 31 9.76 -32.61 8.52
C ASP A 31 10.27 -31.87 7.27
N LEU A 32 9.37 -31.21 6.54
CA LEU A 32 9.64 -30.41 5.36
C LEU A 32 8.72 -29.21 5.31
N THR A 33 9.22 -28.09 4.82
CA THR A 33 8.42 -26.93 4.49
C THR A 33 8.57 -26.58 3.02
N ILE A 34 7.44 -26.39 2.34
CA ILE A 34 7.40 -26.00 0.93
C ILE A 34 6.95 -24.55 0.83
N VAL A 35 7.86 -23.66 0.47
CA VAL A 35 7.58 -22.24 0.22
C VAL A 35 7.16 -22.07 -1.23
N ILE A 36 6.01 -21.41 -1.45
CA ILE A 36 5.40 -21.34 -2.78
C ILE A 36 5.09 -19.88 -3.13
N PRO A 37 5.93 -19.23 -3.94
CA PRO A 37 5.63 -17.92 -4.49
C PRO A 37 4.47 -17.98 -5.47
N THR A 38 3.44 -17.15 -5.25
CA THR A 38 2.27 -17.13 -6.14
C THR A 38 2.63 -16.60 -7.53
N ARG A 39 2.11 -17.19 -8.61
CA ARG A 39 2.28 -16.65 -9.97
C ARG A 39 1.48 -15.36 -10.16
N ILE A 40 0.15 -15.48 -10.12
CA ILE A 40 -0.79 -14.37 -10.18
C ILE A 40 -1.68 -14.46 -8.94
N PRO A 41 -1.48 -13.59 -7.93
CA PRO A 41 -2.30 -13.62 -6.72
C PRO A 41 -3.76 -13.22 -7.07
N PRO A 42 -4.76 -14.05 -6.75
CA PRO A 42 -6.16 -13.82 -7.16
C PRO A 42 -6.80 -12.59 -6.49
N HIS A 43 -6.22 -12.12 -5.37
CA HIS A 43 -6.78 -11.05 -4.51
C HIS A 43 -5.83 -9.86 -4.30
N LYS A 44 -4.68 -9.80 -5.01
CA LYS A 44 -3.71 -8.69 -4.88
C LYS A 44 -3.27 -8.20 -6.28
N SER A 45 -3.99 -7.24 -6.87
CA SER A 45 -3.44 -6.44 -7.96
C SER A 45 -2.49 -5.41 -7.35
N SER A 46 -1.20 -5.74 -7.24
CA SER A 46 -0.20 -4.74 -6.84
C SER A 46 0.36 -4.10 -8.10
N PHE A 47 0.21 -2.79 -8.21
CA PHE A 47 0.82 -2.00 -9.27
C PHE A 47 2.35 -2.10 -9.28
N MET A 48 2.94 -2.40 -8.12
CA MET A 48 4.37 -2.68 -7.94
C MET A 48 4.66 -4.19 -7.79
N LEU A 49 3.93 -5.07 -8.49
CA LEU A 49 4.18 -6.50 -8.46
C LEU A 49 5.44 -6.84 -9.28
N ALA A 50 6.49 -7.32 -8.61
CA ALA A 50 7.67 -7.84 -9.29
C ALA A 50 7.35 -9.14 -10.05
N ASP A 51 8.12 -9.38 -11.12
CA ASP A 51 8.05 -10.60 -11.91
C ASP A 51 8.10 -11.84 -10.99
N ALA A 52 7.31 -12.86 -11.32
CA ALA A 52 7.24 -14.08 -10.54
C ALA A 52 8.61 -14.78 -10.43
N ALA A 53 9.43 -14.78 -11.49
CA ALA A 53 10.78 -15.33 -11.46
C ALA A 53 11.68 -14.58 -10.48
N LYS A 54 11.61 -13.24 -10.48
CA LYS A 54 12.37 -12.40 -9.54
C LYS A 54 11.94 -12.62 -8.09
N ARG A 55 10.64 -12.83 -7.84
CA ARG A 55 10.13 -13.17 -6.50
C ARG A 55 10.55 -14.57 -6.06
N LEU A 56 10.58 -15.53 -6.99
CA LEU A 56 11.10 -16.88 -6.74
C LEU A 56 12.58 -16.83 -6.32
N GLU A 57 13.42 -16.05 -7.00
CA GLU A 57 14.83 -15.90 -6.63
C GLU A 57 15.00 -15.29 -5.24
N MET A 58 14.28 -14.20 -4.92
CA MET A 58 14.31 -13.64 -3.57
C MET A 58 13.87 -14.66 -2.51
N CYS A 59 12.91 -15.54 -2.81
CA CYS A 59 12.52 -16.64 -1.92
C CYS A 59 13.63 -17.67 -1.75
N HIS A 60 14.35 -18.05 -2.82
CA HIS A 60 15.52 -18.94 -2.70
C HIS A 60 16.60 -18.33 -1.79
N MET A 61 16.87 -17.04 -1.91
CA MET A 61 17.82 -16.34 -1.05
C MET A 61 17.34 -16.28 0.42
N ALA A 62 16.04 -16.06 0.65
CA ALA A 62 15.49 -15.89 1.99
C ALA A 62 15.32 -17.19 2.78
N PHE A 63 15.12 -18.31 2.09
CA PHE A 63 14.70 -19.58 2.67
C PHE A 63 15.71 -20.70 2.37
N ASP A 64 16.99 -20.42 2.61
CA ASP A 64 18.07 -21.39 2.45
C ASP A 64 18.25 -22.24 3.73
N ALA A 65 17.56 -23.38 3.79
CA ALA A 65 17.71 -24.35 4.87
C ALA A 65 17.43 -25.79 4.40
N PRO A 66 18.07 -26.83 4.98
CA PRO A 66 17.95 -28.21 4.50
C PRO A 66 16.53 -28.79 4.48
N ASN A 67 15.66 -28.34 5.39
CA ASN A 67 14.27 -28.79 5.50
C ASN A 67 13.27 -27.81 4.87
N ILE A 68 13.74 -26.91 4.00
CA ILE A 68 12.91 -25.98 3.25
C ILE A 68 13.12 -26.17 1.75
N LEU A 69 12.03 -26.35 1.02
CA LEU A 69 11.97 -26.38 -0.43
C LEU A 69 11.25 -25.13 -0.94
N VAL A 70 11.92 -24.31 -1.72
CA VAL A 70 11.26 -23.23 -2.48
C VAL A 70 10.80 -23.81 -3.82
N SER A 71 9.51 -23.76 -4.09
CA SER A 71 8.87 -24.43 -5.22
C SER A 71 8.24 -23.46 -6.21
N ASP A 72 8.52 -23.68 -7.49
CA ASP A 72 7.96 -22.94 -8.63
C ASP A 72 6.66 -23.57 -9.17
N ILE A 73 6.04 -24.49 -8.43
CA ILE A 73 4.88 -25.28 -8.85
C ILE A 73 3.73 -24.41 -9.40
N GLU A 74 3.49 -23.24 -8.82
CA GLU A 74 2.46 -22.32 -9.31
C GLU A 74 2.87 -21.51 -10.53
N LEU A 75 4.17 -21.22 -10.70
CA LEU A 75 4.68 -20.49 -11.86
C LEU A 75 4.56 -21.34 -13.14
N LYS A 76 4.69 -22.66 -13.00
CA LYS A 76 4.54 -23.63 -14.09
C LYS A 76 3.10 -23.81 -14.58
N ARG A 77 2.09 -23.42 -13.80
CA ARG A 77 0.68 -23.53 -14.20
C ARG A 77 0.18 -22.26 -14.88
N PRO A 78 -0.63 -22.34 -15.95
CA PRO A 78 -1.29 -21.18 -16.53
C PRO A 78 -2.39 -20.64 -15.61
N GLY A 79 -2.71 -19.35 -15.72
CA GLY A 79 -3.84 -18.74 -15.02
C GLY A 79 -3.54 -18.30 -13.57
N LYS A 80 -4.61 -18.21 -12.77
CA LYS A 80 -4.55 -17.76 -11.37
C LYS A 80 -4.01 -18.87 -10.45
N SER A 81 -3.30 -18.45 -9.41
CA SER A 81 -2.84 -19.34 -8.34
C SER A 81 -3.98 -19.66 -7.37
N TYR A 82 -4.62 -20.82 -7.50
CA TYR A 82 -5.55 -21.34 -6.49
C TYR A 82 -4.87 -22.37 -5.57
N SER A 83 -5.03 -22.16 -4.25
CA SER A 83 -4.43 -23.01 -3.21
C SER A 83 -4.90 -24.46 -3.27
N VAL A 84 -6.16 -24.71 -3.68
CA VAL A 84 -6.72 -26.06 -3.85
C VAL A 84 -5.92 -26.85 -4.90
N ASP A 85 -5.62 -26.26 -6.05
CA ASP A 85 -4.89 -26.92 -7.13
C ASP A 85 -3.44 -27.23 -6.71
N THR A 86 -2.82 -26.29 -5.98
CA THR A 86 -1.47 -26.47 -5.44
C THR A 86 -1.43 -27.62 -4.45
N VAL A 87 -2.37 -27.70 -3.51
CA VAL A 87 -2.42 -28.80 -2.54
C VAL A 87 -2.72 -30.14 -3.22
N THR A 88 -3.59 -30.18 -4.22
CA THR A 88 -3.87 -31.40 -4.99
C THR A 88 -2.60 -31.97 -5.63
N GLN A 89 -1.81 -31.13 -6.31
CA GLN A 89 -0.55 -31.58 -6.93
C GLN A 89 0.50 -32.01 -5.87
N LEU A 90 0.56 -31.34 -4.73
CA LEU A 90 1.44 -31.74 -3.65
C LEU A 90 1.02 -33.09 -3.04
N LYS A 91 -0.28 -33.38 -2.95
CA LYS A 91 -0.77 -34.68 -2.51
C LYS A 91 -0.43 -35.81 -3.48
N GLU A 92 -0.37 -35.53 -4.78
CA GLU A 92 0.12 -36.51 -5.77
C GLU A 92 1.61 -36.83 -5.56
N GLN A 93 2.42 -35.83 -5.16
CA GLN A 93 3.85 -36.00 -4.89
C GLN A 93 4.14 -36.63 -3.51
N TYR A 94 3.30 -36.35 -2.51
CA TYR A 94 3.44 -36.81 -1.13
C TYR A 94 2.10 -37.37 -0.60
N PRO A 95 1.68 -38.58 -1.06
CA PRO A 95 0.34 -39.12 -0.79
C PRO A 95 0.08 -39.40 0.70
N GLU A 96 1.11 -39.79 1.45
CA GLU A 96 1.03 -40.16 2.87
C GLU A 96 1.40 -39.00 3.82
N ALA A 97 1.52 -37.76 3.31
CA ALA A 97 1.90 -36.61 4.10
C ALA A 97 0.70 -35.89 4.72
N ASP A 98 0.87 -35.45 5.97
CA ASP A 98 -0.02 -34.52 6.64
C ASP A 98 0.39 -33.09 6.28
N PHE A 99 -0.53 -32.35 5.64
CA PHE A 99 -0.26 -30.99 5.18
C PHE A 99 -0.76 -29.92 6.14
N TYR A 100 0.10 -28.95 6.45
CA TYR A 100 -0.18 -27.81 7.30
C TYR A 100 -0.03 -26.52 6.49
N PHE A 101 -1.12 -25.80 6.25
CA PHE A 101 -1.09 -24.56 5.49
C PHE A 101 -0.82 -23.38 6.42
N LEU A 102 0.36 -22.80 6.32
CA LEU A 102 0.89 -21.78 7.23
C LEU A 102 0.52 -20.38 6.70
N MET A 103 -0.07 -19.52 7.54
CA MET A 103 -0.51 -18.19 7.12
C MET A 103 -0.60 -17.15 8.26
N GLY A 104 -0.73 -15.89 7.88
CA GLY A 104 -1.07 -14.79 8.79
C GLY A 104 -2.58 -14.59 8.92
N SER A 105 -2.95 -13.64 9.76
CA SER A 105 -4.34 -13.29 10.08
C SER A 105 -5.17 -12.88 8.86
N ASP A 106 -4.62 -12.06 7.96
CA ASP A 106 -5.27 -11.56 6.75
C ASP A 106 -5.82 -12.68 5.85
N MET A 107 -5.02 -13.71 5.62
CA MET A 107 -5.40 -14.86 4.80
C MET A 107 -6.38 -15.76 5.55
N PHE A 108 -6.17 -15.99 6.84
CA PHE A 108 -7.01 -16.87 7.65
C PHE A 108 -8.44 -16.35 7.78
N LEU A 109 -8.61 -15.05 8.01
CA LEU A 109 -9.92 -14.41 8.19
C LEU A 109 -10.76 -14.38 6.91
N SER A 110 -10.17 -14.67 5.74
CA SER A 110 -10.85 -14.69 4.44
C SER A 110 -11.01 -16.10 3.85
N LEU A 111 -10.63 -17.16 4.57
CA LEU A 111 -10.59 -18.54 4.04
C LEU A 111 -11.88 -19.02 3.36
N GLU A 112 -13.04 -18.70 3.94
CA GLU A 112 -14.34 -19.14 3.39
C GLU A 112 -14.63 -18.56 1.99
N SER A 113 -13.94 -17.48 1.60
CA SER A 113 -14.07 -16.86 0.27
C SER A 113 -13.15 -17.48 -0.79
N TRP A 114 -12.26 -18.40 -0.40
CA TRP A 114 -11.28 -18.98 -1.31
C TRP A 114 -11.93 -19.95 -2.29
N HIS A 115 -11.37 -20.00 -3.50
CA HIS A 115 -11.84 -20.90 -4.55
C HIS A 115 -11.81 -22.36 -4.09
N ARG A 116 -12.97 -23.02 -4.12
CA ARG A 116 -13.18 -24.41 -3.66
C ARG A 116 -12.64 -24.66 -2.25
N TYR A 117 -12.90 -23.72 -1.34
CA TYR A 117 -12.55 -23.83 0.07
C TYR A 117 -13.00 -25.16 0.71
N ASP A 118 -14.20 -25.65 0.37
CA ASP A 118 -14.72 -26.92 0.90
C ASP A 118 -13.90 -28.15 0.53
N ASP A 119 -13.21 -28.12 -0.61
CA ASP A 119 -12.28 -29.17 -1.02
C ASP A 119 -10.94 -28.99 -0.29
N LEU A 120 -10.45 -27.77 -0.24
CA LEU A 120 -9.19 -27.42 0.42
C LEU A 120 -9.19 -27.80 1.91
N LYS A 121 -10.27 -27.49 2.64
CA LYS A 121 -10.36 -27.75 4.09
C LYS A 121 -10.29 -29.22 4.47
N ARG A 122 -10.59 -30.13 3.53
CA ARG A 122 -10.48 -31.59 3.72
C ARG A 122 -9.05 -32.09 3.51
N MET A 123 -8.20 -31.29 2.85
CA MET A 123 -6.86 -31.69 2.45
C MET A 123 -5.76 -31.26 3.42
N VAL A 124 -5.98 -30.19 4.20
CA VAL A 124 -4.94 -29.56 5.03
C VAL A 124 -5.43 -29.21 6.44
N THR A 125 -4.48 -28.97 7.34
CA THR A 125 -4.71 -28.22 8.59
C THR A 125 -4.31 -26.77 8.38
N PHE A 126 -5.22 -25.82 8.54
CA PHE A 126 -4.90 -24.39 8.44
C PHE A 126 -4.27 -23.89 9.72
N CYS A 127 -3.09 -23.30 9.63
CA CYS A 127 -2.34 -22.83 10.78
C CYS A 127 -2.04 -21.35 10.65
N ALA A 128 -2.53 -20.58 11.61
CA ALA A 128 -2.53 -19.12 11.56
C ALA A 128 -1.92 -18.50 12.81
N THR A 129 -1.35 -17.31 12.63
CA THR A 129 -0.89 -16.45 13.71
C THR A 129 -1.27 -15.00 13.43
N ALA A 130 -1.29 -14.19 14.48
CA ALA A 130 -1.63 -12.78 14.37
C ALA A 130 -0.51 -11.98 13.69
N ARG A 131 -0.89 -10.92 12.98
CA ARG A 131 0.04 -9.89 12.49
C ARG A 131 0.06 -8.65 13.37
N GLU A 132 -0.97 -8.48 14.20
CA GLU A 132 -1.06 -7.44 15.22
C GLU A 132 -1.59 -8.07 16.53
N GLU A 133 -1.13 -7.59 17.69
CA GLU A 133 -1.40 -8.26 18.98
C GLU A 133 -2.90 -8.34 19.32
N ASP A 134 -3.70 -7.38 18.87
CA ASP A 134 -5.14 -7.31 19.11
C ASP A 134 -5.97 -8.27 18.21
N GLU A 135 -5.36 -8.88 17.18
CA GLU A 135 -6.06 -9.77 16.26
C GLU A 135 -6.32 -11.17 16.82
N PHE A 136 -5.62 -11.59 17.87
CA PHE A 136 -5.73 -12.95 18.40
C PHE A 136 -7.15 -13.33 18.81
N GLY A 137 -7.93 -12.39 19.36
CA GLY A 137 -9.34 -12.61 19.69
C GLY A 137 -10.17 -12.97 18.46
N ARG A 138 -9.99 -12.22 17.37
CA ARG A 138 -10.66 -12.44 16.08
C ARG A 138 -10.23 -13.75 15.44
N LEU A 139 -8.94 -14.10 15.49
CA LEU A 139 -8.43 -15.36 14.96
C LEU A 139 -9.00 -16.57 15.70
N ARG A 140 -9.01 -16.55 17.04
CA ARG A 140 -9.58 -17.63 17.84
C ARG A 140 -11.09 -17.81 17.58
N ALA A 141 -11.82 -16.71 17.39
CA ALA A 141 -13.23 -16.77 17.00
C ALA A 141 -13.44 -17.37 15.60
N CYS A 142 -12.68 -16.91 14.61
CA CYS A 142 -12.71 -17.44 13.25
C CYS A 142 -12.34 -18.94 13.22
N SER A 143 -11.32 -19.35 13.96
CA SER A 143 -10.89 -20.75 14.07
C SER A 143 -12.01 -21.66 14.58
N ARG A 144 -12.75 -21.26 15.63
CA ARG A 144 -13.91 -22.03 16.12
C ARG A 144 -14.98 -22.20 15.04
N LYS A 145 -15.34 -21.11 14.35
CA LYS A 145 -16.32 -21.13 13.26
C LYS A 145 -15.89 -22.08 12.12
N LEU A 146 -14.61 -22.03 11.73
CA LEU A 146 -14.08 -22.92 10.68
C LEU A 146 -14.10 -24.40 11.11
N GLN A 147 -13.82 -24.69 12.38
CA GLN A 147 -13.88 -26.04 12.96
C GLN A 147 -15.32 -26.57 13.00
N GLU A 148 -16.31 -25.75 13.36
CA GLU A 148 -17.74 -26.10 13.26
C GLU A 148 -18.12 -26.45 11.81
N GLY A 149 -17.51 -25.77 10.83
CA GLY A 149 -17.62 -26.06 9.40
C GLY A 149 -16.80 -27.25 8.90
N GLY A 150 -16.17 -28.01 9.80
CA GLY A 150 -15.41 -29.24 9.50
C GLY A 150 -13.95 -29.03 9.05
N ALA A 151 -13.40 -27.80 9.17
CA ALA A 151 -12.00 -27.56 8.87
C ALA A 151 -11.10 -27.93 10.06
N LYS A 152 -9.88 -28.41 9.77
CA LYS A 152 -8.82 -28.53 10.78
C LYS A 152 -8.08 -27.21 10.88
N THR A 153 -8.04 -26.60 12.05
CA THR A 153 -7.34 -25.32 12.26
C THR A 153 -6.48 -25.31 13.51
N CYS A 154 -5.40 -24.53 13.49
CA CYS A 154 -4.54 -24.29 14.62
C CYS A 154 -4.16 -22.79 14.69
N VAL A 155 -4.25 -22.16 15.87
CA VAL A 155 -3.88 -20.74 16.06
C VAL A 155 -2.69 -20.66 17.01
N ALA A 156 -1.56 -20.21 16.49
CA ALA A 156 -0.31 -20.12 17.23
C ALA A 156 -0.10 -18.69 17.78
N ASP A 157 0.30 -18.61 19.05
CA ASP A 157 0.59 -17.36 19.75
C ASP A 157 2.08 -17.02 19.62
N PHE A 158 2.48 -16.55 18.44
CA PHE A 158 3.86 -16.17 18.16
C PHE A 158 4.06 -14.68 18.37
N LYS A 159 5.30 -14.30 18.68
CA LYS A 159 5.70 -12.89 18.74
C LYS A 159 5.54 -12.25 17.36
N VAL A 160 4.67 -11.25 17.29
CA VAL A 160 4.45 -10.45 16.09
C VAL A 160 5.74 -9.74 15.67
N THR A 161 6.03 -9.77 14.36
CA THR A 161 7.10 -8.95 13.77
C THR A 161 6.46 -7.96 12.78
N PRO A 162 6.36 -6.66 13.16
CA PRO A 162 5.58 -5.67 12.42
C PRO A 162 6.33 -5.18 11.17
N VAL A 163 6.39 -6.03 10.15
CA VAL A 163 6.99 -5.72 8.84
C VAL A 163 6.05 -6.17 7.74
N SER A 164 5.90 -5.34 6.71
CA SER A 164 5.11 -5.69 5.52
C SER A 164 5.89 -5.45 4.24
N SER A 165 5.58 -6.23 3.19
CA SER A 165 6.16 -5.99 1.87
C SER A 165 5.82 -4.62 1.30
N SER A 166 4.64 -4.06 1.60
CA SER A 166 4.25 -2.72 1.12
C SER A 166 5.14 -1.63 1.70
N GLN A 167 5.42 -1.70 3.01
CA GLN A 167 6.36 -0.79 3.67
C GLN A 167 7.74 -0.84 3.02
N ILE A 168 8.23 -2.03 2.65
CA ILE A 168 9.54 -2.17 2.02
C ILE A 168 9.55 -1.52 0.64
N ARG A 169 8.52 -1.75 -0.19
CA ARG A 169 8.42 -1.11 -1.52
C ARG A 169 8.34 0.41 -1.42
N GLU A 170 7.62 0.95 -0.43
CA GLU A 170 7.58 2.39 -0.17
C GLU A 170 8.94 2.94 0.26
N LYS A 171 9.67 2.21 1.11
CA LYS A 171 11.02 2.62 1.51
C LYS A 171 11.99 2.64 0.33
N VAL A 172 11.92 1.65 -0.56
CA VAL A 172 12.70 1.67 -1.81
C VAL A 172 12.30 2.87 -2.67
N LEU A 173 11.00 3.09 -2.88
CA LEU A 173 10.45 4.20 -3.67
C LEU A 173 10.91 5.57 -3.15
N TYR A 174 10.98 5.74 -1.83
CA TYR A 174 11.35 7.00 -1.19
C TYR A 174 12.85 7.10 -0.87
N HIS A 175 13.67 6.15 -1.30
CA HIS A 175 15.10 6.09 -0.98
C HIS A 175 15.38 6.12 0.54
N GLU A 176 14.56 5.42 1.31
CA GLU A 176 14.73 5.23 2.74
C GLU A 176 15.41 3.89 3.07
N PRO A 177 16.18 3.79 4.16
CA PRO A 177 16.78 2.53 4.60
C PRO A 177 15.72 1.46 4.88
N PHE A 178 15.98 0.24 4.38
CA PHE A 178 15.10 -0.93 4.54
C PHE A 178 15.86 -2.26 4.73
N GLU A 179 17.19 -2.22 4.80
CA GLU A 179 18.09 -3.37 4.84
C GLU A 179 17.76 -4.30 6.01
N GLN A 180 17.37 -3.73 7.16
CA GLN A 180 17.00 -4.49 8.36
C GLN A 180 15.63 -5.17 8.27
N LEU A 181 14.83 -4.84 7.26
CA LEU A 181 13.49 -5.40 7.06
C LEU A 181 13.51 -6.64 6.17
N VAL A 182 14.62 -6.90 5.46
CA VAL A 182 14.80 -8.04 4.56
C VAL A 182 15.94 -8.94 5.03
N PRO A 183 15.94 -10.23 4.65
CA PRO A 183 17.11 -11.08 4.79
C PRO A 183 18.36 -10.49 4.13
N GLU A 184 19.53 -10.93 4.59
CA GLU A 184 20.83 -10.48 4.07
C GLU A 184 20.94 -10.70 2.54
N GLY A 185 21.59 -9.77 1.85
CA GLY A 185 21.78 -9.79 0.39
C GLY A 185 20.55 -9.37 -0.43
N ILE A 186 19.33 -9.48 0.10
CA ILE A 186 18.10 -9.16 -0.65
C ILE A 186 17.98 -7.65 -0.94
N SER A 187 18.43 -6.78 -0.05
CA SER A 187 18.43 -5.33 -0.30
C SER A 187 19.31 -4.97 -1.51
N SER A 188 20.55 -5.47 -1.54
CA SER A 188 21.47 -5.29 -2.68
C SER A 188 20.88 -5.86 -3.97
N TRP A 189 20.32 -7.07 -3.90
CA TRP A 189 19.72 -7.72 -5.06
C TRP A 189 18.51 -6.94 -5.62
N ILE A 190 17.66 -6.38 -4.75
CA ILE A 190 16.55 -5.49 -5.15
C ILE A 190 17.09 -4.27 -5.91
N SER A 191 18.12 -3.62 -5.38
CA SER A 191 18.75 -2.45 -6.01
C SER A 191 19.39 -2.78 -7.35
N GLU A 192 20.17 -3.86 -7.44
CA GLU A 192 20.84 -4.31 -8.67
C GLU A 192 19.84 -4.68 -9.77
N ASN A 193 18.67 -5.20 -9.39
CA ASN A 193 17.61 -5.57 -10.32
C ASN A 193 16.61 -4.44 -10.61
N GLY A 194 16.84 -3.23 -10.08
CA GLY A 194 16.00 -2.05 -10.26
C GLY A 194 14.57 -2.20 -9.75
N LEU A 195 14.31 -3.14 -8.84
CA LEU A 195 12.97 -3.46 -8.38
C LEU A 195 12.41 -2.37 -7.46
N TYR A 196 11.16 -1.97 -7.69
CA TYR A 196 10.45 -0.98 -6.88
C TYR A 196 11.14 0.40 -6.88
N SER A 197 12.06 0.63 -7.82
CA SER A 197 12.80 1.87 -7.97
C SER A 197 11.86 3.06 -8.22
N PHE A 198 12.35 4.24 -7.88
CA PHE A 198 11.60 5.48 -8.08
C PHE A 198 11.21 5.66 -9.55
N GLU A 199 12.15 5.47 -10.47
CA GLU A 199 11.95 5.64 -11.91
C GLU A 199 10.90 4.67 -12.44
N GLN A 200 11.03 3.38 -12.11
CA GLN A 200 10.08 2.35 -12.55
C GLN A 200 8.67 2.64 -12.03
N THR A 201 8.56 3.01 -10.76
CA THR A 201 7.28 3.22 -10.09
C THR A 201 6.61 4.51 -10.57
N VAL A 202 7.36 5.61 -10.68
CA VAL A 202 6.86 6.89 -11.20
C VAL A 202 6.43 6.77 -12.66
N GLN A 203 7.19 6.08 -13.51
CA GLN A 203 6.78 5.83 -14.89
C GLN A 203 5.42 5.12 -14.93
N SER A 204 5.26 4.11 -14.10
CA SER A 204 4.03 3.33 -14.02
C SER A 204 2.88 4.21 -13.49
N PHE A 205 3.07 4.95 -12.39
CA PHE A 205 2.07 5.85 -11.82
C PHE A 205 1.68 6.96 -12.81
N SER A 206 2.65 7.52 -13.52
CA SER A 206 2.41 8.50 -14.58
C SER A 206 1.49 7.94 -15.67
N GLY A 207 1.61 6.66 -16.03
CA GLY A 207 0.69 6.00 -16.96
C GLY A 207 -0.75 5.92 -16.41
N VAL A 208 -0.90 5.68 -15.11
CA VAL A 208 -2.22 5.68 -14.45
C VAL A 208 -2.81 7.08 -14.42
N VAL A 209 -2.05 8.09 -13.98
CA VAL A 209 -2.52 9.47 -13.92
C VAL A 209 -2.91 9.96 -15.32
N ARG A 210 -2.10 9.63 -16.34
CA ARG A 210 -2.38 9.96 -17.74
C ARG A 210 -3.69 9.32 -18.25
N ALA A 211 -4.03 8.12 -17.78
CA ALA A 211 -5.26 7.45 -18.17
C ALA A 211 -6.52 8.05 -17.52
N HIS A 212 -6.36 8.80 -16.41
CA HIS A 212 -7.48 9.42 -15.69
C HIS A 212 -7.64 10.92 -16.01
N LEU A 213 -6.61 11.56 -16.56
CA LEU A 213 -6.56 13.02 -16.74
C LEU A 213 -6.29 13.42 -18.20
N GLU A 214 -6.97 14.49 -18.62
CA GLU A 214 -6.71 15.21 -19.87
C GLU A 214 -5.31 15.84 -19.86
N ASP A 215 -4.77 16.15 -21.04
CA ASP A 215 -3.38 16.58 -21.25
C ASP A 215 -2.97 17.76 -20.37
N GLN A 216 -3.83 18.78 -20.26
CA GLN A 216 -3.56 19.96 -19.44
C GLN A 216 -3.48 19.61 -17.95
N ARG A 217 -4.37 18.74 -17.48
CA ARG A 217 -4.45 18.36 -16.07
C ARG A 217 -3.35 17.37 -15.68
N PHE A 218 -2.97 16.48 -16.60
CA PHE A 218 -1.79 15.64 -16.45
C PHE A 218 -0.51 16.48 -16.40
N HIS A 219 -0.36 17.48 -17.29
CA HIS A 219 0.78 18.40 -17.24
C HIS A 219 0.84 19.16 -15.91
N HIS A 220 -0.31 19.61 -15.41
CA HIS A 220 -0.41 20.21 -14.09
C HIS A 220 0.13 19.28 -12.98
N SER A 221 -0.29 18.00 -12.96
CA SER A 221 0.24 17.04 -11.97
C SER A 221 1.76 16.85 -12.05
N LEU A 222 2.36 16.88 -13.25
CA LEU A 222 3.82 16.86 -13.40
C LEU A 222 4.48 18.13 -12.84
N CYS A 223 3.93 19.31 -13.13
CA CYS A 223 4.43 20.57 -12.61
C CYS A 223 4.32 20.67 -11.07
N VAL A 224 3.24 20.14 -10.49
CA VAL A 224 3.07 20.06 -9.03
C VAL A 224 4.05 19.05 -8.42
N ALA A 225 4.31 17.91 -9.06
CA ALA A 225 5.30 16.94 -8.61
C ALA A 225 6.71 17.55 -8.49
N GLU A 226 7.15 18.30 -9.51
CA GLU A 226 8.44 19.00 -9.48
C GLU A 226 8.48 20.09 -8.39
N ALA A 227 7.44 20.93 -8.31
CA ALA A 227 7.36 21.98 -7.29
C ALA A 227 7.37 21.40 -5.86
N ALA A 228 6.66 20.29 -5.64
CA ALA A 228 6.64 19.60 -4.36
C ALA A 228 8.01 19.01 -3.99
N ALA A 229 8.72 18.41 -4.96
CA ALA A 229 10.07 17.90 -4.74
C ALA A 229 11.05 19.02 -4.38
N ASP A 230 10.99 20.16 -5.06
CA ASP A 230 11.85 21.32 -4.78
C ASP A 230 11.57 21.94 -3.40
N LEU A 231 10.30 22.12 -3.06
CA LEU A 231 9.91 22.56 -1.72
C LEU A 231 10.36 21.57 -0.65
N ALA A 232 10.27 20.26 -0.91
CA ALA A 232 10.72 19.25 0.03
C ALA A 232 12.23 19.32 0.28
N ARG A 233 13.06 19.43 -0.76
CA ARG A 233 14.52 19.61 -0.62
C ARG A 233 14.85 20.80 0.28
N LYS A 234 14.15 21.92 0.05
CA LYS A 234 14.38 23.15 0.79
C LYS A 234 13.96 23.06 2.27
N ASN A 235 12.90 22.32 2.55
CA ASN A 235 12.34 22.20 3.89
C ASN A 235 12.83 20.94 4.64
N ASN A 236 13.90 20.28 4.16
CA ASN A 236 14.45 19.04 4.74
C ASN A 236 13.42 17.90 4.84
N ALA A 237 12.51 17.81 3.88
CA ALA A 237 11.59 16.69 3.70
C ALA A 237 12.08 15.75 2.59
N ASN A 238 11.47 14.57 2.48
CA ASN A 238 11.81 13.59 1.44
C ASN A 238 11.29 14.05 0.06
N PRO A 239 12.17 14.37 -0.91
CA PRO A 239 11.74 14.89 -2.21
C PRO A 239 11.08 13.84 -3.10
N TYR A 240 11.44 12.57 -2.98
CA TYR A 240 10.82 11.47 -3.74
C TYR A 240 9.37 11.26 -3.31
N LYS A 241 9.13 11.28 -1.99
CA LYS A 241 7.78 11.20 -1.43
C LYS A 241 6.91 12.39 -1.83
N ALA A 242 7.47 13.61 -1.78
CA ALA A 242 6.78 14.82 -2.22
C ALA A 242 6.46 14.80 -3.72
N TYR A 243 7.37 14.32 -4.55
CA TYR A 243 7.13 14.12 -5.98
C TYR A 243 5.95 13.17 -6.23
N VAL A 244 5.94 12.01 -5.59
CA VAL A 244 4.86 11.02 -5.73
C VAL A 244 3.52 11.61 -5.27
N ALA A 245 3.51 12.36 -4.16
CA ALA A 245 2.30 13.03 -3.69
C ALA A 245 1.79 14.07 -4.71
N GLY A 246 2.69 14.89 -5.28
CA GLY A 246 2.36 15.86 -6.32
C GLY A 246 1.90 15.22 -7.63
N LEU A 247 2.48 14.10 -8.05
CA LEU A 247 2.04 13.37 -9.23
C LEU A 247 0.61 12.83 -9.08
N LEU A 248 0.26 12.36 -7.89
CA LEU A 248 -1.00 11.65 -7.63
C LEU A 248 -2.14 12.53 -7.11
N HIS A 249 -1.87 13.78 -6.68
CA HIS A 249 -2.82 14.59 -5.91
C HIS A 249 -4.19 14.79 -6.60
N ASP A 250 -4.17 14.96 -7.92
CA ASP A 250 -5.35 15.26 -8.74
C ASP A 250 -5.82 14.04 -9.56
N VAL A 251 -5.35 12.82 -9.27
CA VAL A 251 -5.61 11.62 -10.11
C VAL A 251 -7.10 11.34 -10.35
N MET A 252 -7.99 11.76 -9.44
CA MET A 252 -9.44 11.61 -9.57
C MET A 252 -10.17 12.89 -9.97
N LYS A 253 -9.46 13.97 -10.36
CA LYS A 253 -10.04 15.30 -10.58
C LYS A 253 -11.11 15.34 -11.67
N GLN A 254 -10.93 14.54 -12.71
CA GLN A 254 -11.81 14.48 -13.88
C GLN A 254 -12.64 13.18 -13.92
N THR A 255 -12.59 12.39 -12.85
CA THR A 255 -13.39 11.17 -12.70
C THR A 255 -14.84 11.52 -12.30
N ASP A 256 -15.81 10.72 -12.74
CA ASP A 256 -17.22 10.93 -12.38
C ASP A 256 -17.45 10.82 -10.86
N GLU A 257 -18.41 11.61 -10.36
CA GLU A 257 -18.74 11.69 -8.94
C GLU A 257 -19.18 10.33 -8.36
N GLN A 258 -19.98 9.54 -9.10
CA GLN A 258 -20.43 8.24 -8.62
C GLN A 258 -19.26 7.27 -8.49
N GLU A 259 -18.31 7.32 -9.42
CA GLU A 259 -17.11 6.51 -9.39
C GLU A 259 -16.20 6.92 -8.21
N GLN A 260 -16.00 8.22 -7.97
CA GLN A 260 -15.29 8.70 -6.79
C GLN A 260 -15.92 8.17 -5.49
N LEU A 261 -17.25 8.23 -5.38
CA LEU A 261 -17.99 7.71 -4.22
C LEU A 261 -17.85 6.20 -4.04
N GLN A 262 -17.72 5.43 -5.13
CA GLN A 262 -17.49 3.98 -5.04
C GLN A 262 -16.12 3.67 -4.44
N PHE A 263 -15.06 4.37 -4.87
CA PHE A 263 -13.73 4.22 -4.28
C PHE A 263 -13.71 4.55 -2.79
N ILE A 264 -14.33 5.67 -2.42
CA ILE A 264 -14.46 6.12 -1.03
C ILE A 264 -15.13 5.05 -0.17
N LYS A 265 -16.29 4.54 -0.60
CA LYS A 265 -17.02 3.48 0.12
C LYS A 265 -16.22 2.19 0.25
N LYS A 266 -15.47 1.81 -0.79
CA LYS A 266 -14.68 0.57 -0.79
C LYS A 266 -13.48 0.65 0.15
N SER A 267 -12.86 1.82 0.30
CA SER A 267 -11.65 2.00 1.10
C SER A 267 -11.84 1.78 2.62
N GLY A 268 -13.07 1.87 3.11
CA GLY A 268 -13.38 1.79 4.55
C GLY A 268 -12.77 2.93 5.38
N ILE A 269 -12.20 3.96 4.75
CA ILE A 269 -11.70 5.16 5.43
C ILE A 269 -12.92 5.90 6.00
N LEU A 270 -12.83 6.34 7.25
CA LEU A 270 -13.86 7.16 7.92
C LEU A 270 -13.74 8.62 7.45
N PHE A 271 -14.86 9.23 7.09
CA PHE A 271 -14.97 10.60 6.57
C PHE A 271 -16.11 11.34 7.27
N ASP A 272 -15.95 12.66 7.45
CA ASP A 272 -16.96 13.52 8.10
C ASP A 272 -17.91 14.15 7.06
N ASP A 273 -19.15 14.43 7.47
CA ASP A 273 -20.25 14.91 6.61
C ASP A 273 -19.95 16.22 5.84
N ILE A 274 -18.98 17.02 6.31
CA ILE A 274 -18.59 18.29 5.66
C ILE A 274 -17.80 18.02 4.36
N GLU A 275 -17.01 16.94 4.29
CA GLU A 275 -16.25 16.55 3.10
C GLU A 275 -17.18 16.17 1.94
N PHE A 276 -18.41 15.75 2.23
CA PHE A 276 -19.45 15.44 1.24
C PHE A 276 -20.15 16.68 0.65
N SER A 277 -19.97 17.87 1.25
CA SER A 277 -20.80 19.04 0.92
C SER A 277 -20.34 19.83 -0.32
N SER A 278 -19.22 19.46 -0.92
CA SER A 278 -18.66 20.12 -2.11
C SER A 278 -18.06 19.10 -3.09
N LYS A 279 -18.61 19.05 -4.31
CA LYS A 279 -18.05 18.25 -5.42
C LYS A 279 -16.57 18.55 -5.68
N ALA A 280 -16.12 19.79 -5.39
CA ALA A 280 -14.75 20.21 -5.61
C ALA A 280 -13.74 19.63 -4.60
N LEU A 281 -14.21 19.06 -3.49
CA LEU A 281 -13.37 18.43 -2.46
C LEU A 281 -13.38 16.90 -2.57
N LEU A 282 -14.37 16.35 -3.28
CA LEU A 282 -14.55 14.90 -3.39
C LEU A 282 -13.37 14.22 -4.09
N HIS A 283 -12.73 14.88 -5.06
CA HIS A 283 -11.63 14.27 -5.82
C HIS A 283 -10.39 14.02 -4.97
N ALA A 284 -10.11 14.88 -3.98
CA ALA A 284 -8.97 14.71 -3.08
C ALA A 284 -9.18 13.48 -2.19
N VAL A 285 -10.41 13.31 -1.69
CA VAL A 285 -10.83 12.17 -0.89
C VAL A 285 -10.85 10.88 -1.72
N GLY A 286 -11.46 10.94 -2.92
CA GLY A 286 -11.48 9.84 -3.87
C GLY A 286 -10.08 9.46 -4.36
N GLY A 287 -9.19 10.44 -4.55
CA GLY A 287 -7.79 10.24 -4.91
C GLY A 287 -7.02 9.51 -3.84
N CYS A 288 -7.18 9.90 -2.57
CA CYS A 288 -6.63 9.18 -1.42
C CYS A 288 -7.11 7.71 -1.39
N ALA A 289 -8.42 7.49 -1.54
CA ALA A 289 -9.00 6.15 -1.59
C ALA A 289 -8.49 5.32 -2.78
N PHE A 290 -8.38 5.93 -3.97
CA PHE A 290 -7.86 5.30 -5.18
C PHE A 290 -6.38 4.89 -5.01
N VAL A 291 -5.54 5.78 -4.49
CA VAL A 291 -4.12 5.50 -4.23
C VAL A 291 -3.96 4.35 -3.24
N TYR A 292 -4.81 4.32 -2.19
CA TYR A 292 -4.82 3.22 -1.23
C TYR A 292 -5.28 1.90 -1.87
N GLU A 293 -6.44 1.86 -2.53
CA GLU A 293 -7.03 0.62 -3.03
C GLU A 293 -6.32 0.09 -4.29
N ASN A 294 -5.96 0.97 -5.23
CA ASN A 294 -5.53 0.59 -6.58
C ASN A 294 -4.00 0.62 -6.74
N LEU A 295 -3.32 1.60 -6.13
CA LEU A 295 -1.86 1.70 -6.22
C LEU A 295 -1.15 0.94 -5.08
N GLY A 296 -1.87 0.65 -4.00
CA GLY A 296 -1.35 -0.17 -2.90
C GLY A 296 -0.38 0.57 -1.97
N LEU A 297 -0.36 1.91 -2.02
CA LEU A 297 0.38 2.74 -1.08
C LEU A 297 -0.36 2.81 0.26
N ARG A 298 0.39 2.74 1.36
CA ARG A 298 -0.07 2.64 2.75
C ARG A 298 0.53 3.74 3.64
N ASP A 299 1.48 4.51 3.14
CA ASP A 299 2.05 5.67 3.82
C ASP A 299 0.95 6.71 4.15
N ARG A 300 0.61 6.81 5.44
CA ARG A 300 -0.45 7.69 5.93
C ARG A 300 -0.20 9.17 5.66
N ASP A 301 1.06 9.58 5.72
CA ASP A 301 1.45 10.98 5.53
C ASP A 301 1.31 11.37 4.05
N LEU A 302 1.66 10.47 3.11
CA LEU A 302 1.37 10.66 1.68
C LEU A 302 -0.15 10.68 1.40
N LEU A 303 -0.89 9.73 1.97
CA LEU A 303 -2.34 9.63 1.79
C LEU A 303 -3.08 10.87 2.34
N ASN A 304 -2.63 11.41 3.48
CA ASN A 304 -3.16 12.64 4.05
C ASN A 304 -2.81 13.86 3.20
N ALA A 305 -1.58 13.96 2.68
CA ALA A 305 -1.21 15.01 1.73
C ALA A 305 -2.17 15.05 0.55
N ILE A 306 -2.44 13.89 -0.07
CA ILE A 306 -3.40 13.81 -1.18
C ILE A 306 -4.82 14.16 -0.72
N ARG A 307 -5.29 13.68 0.44
CA ARG A 307 -6.65 13.99 0.93
C ARG A 307 -6.86 15.48 1.19
N TYR A 308 -5.87 16.15 1.77
CA TYR A 308 -5.99 17.51 2.28
C TYR A 308 -5.32 18.57 1.42
N HIS A 309 -4.77 18.23 0.25
CA HIS A 309 -4.05 19.21 -0.60
C HIS A 309 -4.88 20.43 -1.01
N THR A 310 -6.21 20.33 -1.07
CA THR A 310 -7.08 21.46 -1.43
C THR A 310 -7.51 22.31 -0.24
N THR A 311 -7.60 21.73 0.95
CA THR A 311 -8.15 22.41 2.14
C THR A 311 -7.10 22.78 3.16
N SER A 312 -5.96 22.07 3.17
CA SER A 312 -5.11 21.90 4.36
C SER A 312 -5.95 21.40 5.56
N ARG A 313 -5.35 21.32 6.75
CA ARG A 313 -6.04 21.10 8.03
C ARG A 313 -5.17 21.62 9.20
N PRO A 314 -5.73 21.84 10.40
CA PRO A 314 -4.92 22.09 11.58
C PRO A 314 -3.99 20.91 11.88
N GLY A 315 -2.75 21.20 12.27
CA GLY A 315 -1.74 20.17 12.56
C GLY A 315 -1.38 19.29 11.35
N ALA A 316 -1.47 19.86 10.13
CA ALA A 316 -0.96 19.23 8.92
C ALA A 316 0.53 18.91 9.05
N SER A 317 0.95 17.80 8.45
CA SER A 317 2.36 17.41 8.38
C SER A 317 3.14 18.34 7.45
N LEU A 318 4.47 18.22 7.49
CA LEU A 318 5.33 18.95 6.57
C LEU A 318 5.05 18.59 5.11
N LEU A 319 4.74 17.33 4.80
CA LEU A 319 4.40 16.89 3.44
C LEU A 319 3.06 17.47 2.97
N GLU A 320 2.06 17.49 3.84
CA GLU A 320 0.77 18.13 3.57
C GLU A 320 0.96 19.62 3.23
N ASP A 321 1.80 20.32 3.98
CA ASP A 321 2.10 21.75 3.76
C ASP A 321 2.86 21.98 2.46
N ILE A 322 3.85 21.11 2.16
CA ILE A 322 4.58 21.14 0.90
C ILE A 322 3.62 20.96 -0.28
N LEU A 323 2.77 19.93 -0.25
CA LEU A 323 1.88 19.64 -1.37
C LEU A 323 0.82 20.74 -1.55
N TYR A 324 0.26 21.25 -0.44
CA TYR A 324 -0.68 22.37 -0.48
C TYR A 324 -0.05 23.57 -1.20
N VAL A 325 1.15 23.99 -0.79
CA VAL A 325 1.83 25.14 -1.41
C VAL A 325 2.26 24.84 -2.85
N ALA A 326 2.72 23.62 -3.14
CA ALA A 326 3.13 23.21 -4.48
C ALA A 326 2.02 23.38 -5.53
N ASP A 327 0.78 23.05 -5.21
CA ASP A 327 -0.39 23.21 -6.10
C ASP A 327 -0.67 24.69 -6.47
N PHE A 328 -0.38 25.62 -5.55
CA PHE A 328 -0.48 27.06 -5.83
C PHE A 328 0.67 27.55 -6.72
N ILE A 329 1.89 27.08 -6.50
CA ILE A 329 3.08 27.71 -7.08
C ILE A 329 3.60 27.03 -8.35
N SER A 330 3.03 25.89 -8.75
CA SER A 330 3.52 25.07 -9.85
C SER A 330 3.72 25.89 -11.13
N ALA A 331 4.66 25.45 -11.98
CA ALA A 331 5.15 26.23 -13.11
C ALA A 331 4.06 26.57 -14.15
N ASP A 332 3.00 25.77 -14.23
CA ASP A 332 1.85 25.97 -15.11
C ASP A 332 0.83 26.99 -14.59
N ARG A 333 0.96 27.47 -13.34
CA ARG A 333 0.04 28.45 -12.74
C ARG A 333 0.36 29.87 -13.20
N ASP A 334 -0.69 30.55 -13.67
CA ASP A 334 -0.65 31.95 -14.11
C ASP A 334 -1.91 32.69 -13.63
N TYR A 335 -1.86 33.19 -12.40
CA TYR A 335 -2.93 34.00 -11.80
C TYR A 335 -2.30 35.18 -11.04
N PRO A 336 -3.04 36.28 -10.79
CA PRO A 336 -2.44 37.57 -10.37
C PRO A 336 -1.49 37.52 -9.17
N ASP A 337 -1.74 36.64 -8.21
CA ASP A 337 -0.99 36.55 -6.96
C ASP A 337 0.07 35.43 -6.96
N VAL A 338 0.24 34.68 -8.07
CA VAL A 338 1.09 33.48 -8.09
C VAL A 338 2.54 33.81 -7.73
N ASP A 339 3.08 34.93 -8.22
CA ASP A 339 4.47 35.33 -7.95
C ASP A 339 4.68 35.79 -6.51
N VAL A 340 3.65 36.33 -5.86
CA VAL A 340 3.68 36.65 -4.42
C VAL A 340 3.81 35.36 -3.62
N ILE A 341 3.02 34.34 -3.94
CA ILE A 341 3.08 33.04 -3.25
C ILE A 341 4.41 32.34 -3.54
N ARG A 342 4.91 32.39 -4.78
CA ARG A 342 6.24 31.87 -5.13
C ARG A 342 7.34 32.53 -4.31
N GLN A 343 7.35 33.85 -4.18
CA GLN A 343 8.32 34.57 -3.35
C GLN A 343 8.23 34.17 -1.88
N LYS A 344 7.00 34.04 -1.34
CA LYS A 344 6.79 33.58 0.04
C LYS A 344 7.27 32.15 0.23
N ALA A 345 6.94 31.23 -0.67
CA ALA A 345 7.44 29.85 -0.64
C ALA A 345 8.98 29.81 -0.76
N GLN A 346 9.54 30.80 -1.46
CA GLN A 346 10.99 31.01 -1.52
C GLN A 346 11.60 31.62 -0.24
N ALA A 347 10.82 32.12 0.71
CA ALA A 347 11.31 32.59 2.00
C ALA A 347 10.98 31.60 3.12
N ASP A 348 9.71 31.25 3.27
CA ASP A 348 9.17 30.47 4.38
C ASP A 348 7.90 29.72 3.96
N LEU A 349 7.87 28.40 4.18
CA LEU A 349 6.74 27.56 3.78
C LEU A 349 5.46 27.92 4.55
N LYS A 350 5.58 28.30 5.83
CA LYS A 350 4.44 28.66 6.68
C LYS A 350 3.77 29.95 6.19
N ASP A 351 4.54 30.98 5.84
CA ASP A 351 4.05 32.24 5.27
C ASP A 351 3.37 32.00 3.90
N ALA A 352 3.95 31.16 3.05
CA ALA A 352 3.34 30.78 1.78
C ALA A 352 1.98 30.08 1.96
N LYS A 353 1.92 29.12 2.90
CA LYS A 353 0.69 28.42 3.26
C LYS A 353 -0.36 29.37 3.83
N LEU A 354 0.01 30.26 4.75
CA LEU A 354 -0.89 31.25 5.33
C LEU A 354 -1.49 32.15 4.24
N TYR A 355 -0.66 32.59 3.29
CA TYR A 355 -1.14 33.37 2.14
C TYR A 355 -2.08 32.56 1.25
N GLY A 356 -1.72 31.32 0.89
CA GLY A 356 -2.59 30.44 0.08
C GLY A 356 -3.96 30.19 0.73
N LEU A 357 -3.99 30.01 2.05
CA LEU A 357 -5.23 29.88 2.83
C LEU A 357 -6.05 31.17 2.79
N SER A 358 -5.42 32.32 3.01
CA SER A 358 -6.06 33.63 2.91
C SER A 358 -6.66 33.86 1.52
N TYR A 359 -5.88 33.59 0.48
CA TYR A 359 -6.31 33.67 -0.92
C TYR A 359 -7.53 32.76 -1.19
N THR A 360 -7.50 31.51 -0.73
CA THR A 360 -8.59 30.54 -0.88
C THR A 360 -9.87 31.01 -0.19
N ILE A 361 -9.76 31.54 1.03
CA ILE A 361 -10.88 32.09 1.79
C ILE A 361 -11.47 33.29 1.03
N SER A 362 -10.65 34.26 0.64
CA SER A 362 -11.09 35.46 -0.08
C SER A 362 -11.72 35.13 -1.44
N ASP A 363 -11.17 34.18 -2.20
CA ASP A 363 -11.73 33.75 -3.48
C ASP A 363 -13.10 33.10 -3.31
N ASN A 364 -13.26 32.23 -2.31
CA ASN A 364 -14.55 31.59 -2.02
C ASN A 364 -15.59 32.61 -1.54
N VAL A 365 -15.23 33.56 -0.67
CA VAL A 365 -16.12 34.67 -0.27
C VAL A 365 -16.57 35.47 -1.48
N ARG A 366 -15.62 35.90 -2.33
CA ARG A 366 -15.92 36.67 -3.55
C ARG A 366 -16.85 35.92 -4.50
N LYS A 367 -16.68 34.60 -4.64
CA LYS A 367 -17.49 33.73 -5.49
C LYS A 367 -18.76 33.19 -4.81
N GLN A 368 -19.05 33.62 -3.57
CA GLN A 368 -20.17 33.13 -2.74
C GLN A 368 -20.22 31.59 -2.61
N ARG A 369 -19.05 30.97 -2.46
CA ARG A 369 -18.90 29.53 -2.25
C ARG A 369 -18.72 29.21 -0.77
N LYS A 370 -19.16 28.01 -0.37
CA LYS A 370 -18.88 27.48 0.97
C LYS A 370 -17.37 27.34 1.19
N ILE A 371 -16.92 27.62 2.40
CA ILE A 371 -15.52 27.46 2.82
C ILE A 371 -15.46 26.22 3.71
N GLY A 372 -14.52 25.32 3.44
CA GLY A 372 -14.33 24.13 4.26
C GLY A 372 -13.85 24.48 5.65
N ILE A 373 -14.36 23.79 6.67
CA ILE A 373 -13.98 24.03 8.09
C ILE A 373 -12.47 23.86 8.29
N ASN A 374 -11.88 22.83 7.67
CA ASN A 374 -10.43 22.57 7.74
C ASN A 374 -9.59 23.75 7.25
N THR A 375 -10.04 24.46 6.21
CA THR A 375 -9.34 25.64 5.68
C THR A 375 -9.38 26.79 6.69
N ILE A 376 -10.53 27.02 7.33
CA ILE A 376 -10.68 28.06 8.36
C ILE A 376 -9.82 27.72 9.58
N GLU A 377 -9.91 26.50 10.07
CA GLU A 377 -9.15 26.04 11.24
C GLU A 377 -7.64 26.04 10.96
N ALA A 378 -7.22 25.61 9.77
CA ALA A 378 -5.82 25.69 9.34
C ALA A 378 -5.34 27.14 9.33
N TYR A 379 -6.11 28.08 8.77
CA TYR A 379 -5.75 29.49 8.75
C TYR A 379 -5.57 30.05 10.17
N ASN A 380 -6.56 29.81 11.05
CA ASN A 380 -6.51 30.27 12.43
C ASN A 380 -5.34 29.66 13.23
N SER A 381 -4.94 28.43 12.92
CA SER A 381 -3.84 27.75 13.62
C SER A 381 -2.44 28.32 13.32
N LEU A 382 -2.32 29.16 12.28
CA LEU A 382 -1.03 29.74 11.86
C LEU A 382 -0.80 31.16 12.39
N LEU A 383 -1.86 31.83 12.86
CA LEU A 383 -1.84 33.13 13.54
C LEU A 383 -1.42 32.96 15.01
#